data_AF-A0A2R8BW05-F1
#
_entry.id   AF-A0A2R8BW05-F1
#
_cell.length_a   1.000
_cell.length_b   1.000
_cell.length_c   1.000
_cell.angle_alpha   90.00
_cell.angle_beta   90.00
_cell.angle_gamma   90.00
#
_symmetry.space_group_name_H-M   'P 1'
#
loop_
_entity.id
_entity.type
_entity.pdbx_description
1 polymer ?
#
loop_
_entity_poly.entity_id
_entity_poly.type
_entity_poly.pdbx_seq_one_letter_code
_entity_poly.pdbx_strand_id
1 'polypeptide(L)' 'MMSLSKMFLWPGTKFCEYFSLDPQSEAGLMLRWVVNAMFYTAIGLIVVWTIAA' A
#
# COMPACT_ATOMS: atom_id res chain seq x y z
N MET A 1 -9.68 -11.47 -13.83
CA MET A 1 -9.83 -10.86 -12.48
C MET A 1 -8.70 -9.87 -12.24
N MET A 2 -8.90 -8.55 -12.43
CA MET A 2 -7.78 -7.58 -12.43
C MET A 2 -8.06 -6.23 -11.71
N SER A 3 -9.13 -6.11 -10.92
CA SER A 3 -9.59 -4.80 -10.43
C SER A 3 -9.39 -4.57 -8.93
N LEU A 4 -9.69 -5.56 -8.07
CA LEU A 4 -9.64 -5.38 -6.61
C LEU A 4 -8.21 -5.21 -6.07
N SER A 5 -7.26 -6.01 -6.57
CA SER A 5 -5.87 -5.93 -6.13
C SER A 5 -5.25 -4.57 -6.50
N LYS A 6 -5.53 -4.04 -7.70
CA LYS A 6 -5.05 -2.71 -8.12
C LYS A 6 -5.61 -1.59 -7.25
N MET A 7 -6.87 -1.70 -6.83
CA MET A 7 -7.50 -0.72 -5.94
C MET A 7 -6.88 -0.75 -4.54
N PHE A 8 -6.61 -1.94 -4.00
CA PHE A 8 -5.95 -2.08 -2.70
C PHE A 8 -4.46 -1.69 -2.72
N LEU A 9 -3.78 -1.86 -3.85
CA LEU A 9 -2.37 -1.52 -4.06
C LEU A 9 -2.13 -0.06 -4.48
N TRP A 10 -3.22 0.73 -4.54
CA TRP A 10 -3.19 2.12 -4.98
C TRP A 10 -2.28 3.05 -4.15
N PRO A 11 -2.27 2.99 -2.80
CA PRO A 11 -1.41 3.85 -1.98
C PRO A 11 0.07 3.68 -2.33
N GLY A 12 0.50 2.43 -2.48
CA GLY A 12 1.87 2.09 -2.88
C GLY A 12 2.20 2.53 -4.31
N THR A 13 1.28 2.40 -5.27
CA THR A 13 1.53 2.87 -6.65
C THR A 13 1.63 4.39 -6.75
N LYS A 14 0.88 5.14 -5.92
CA LYS A 14 0.98 6.60 -5.89
C LYS A 14 2.30 7.10 -5.33
N PHE A 15 2.85 6.41 -4.34
CA PHE A 15 4.19 6.68 -3.87
C PHE A 15 5.24 6.34 -4.93
N CYS A 16 5.10 5.23 -5.67
CA CYS A 16 6.00 4.93 -6.80
C CYS A 16 6.00 6.04 -7.86
N GLU A 17 4.82 6.51 -8.26
CA GLU A 17 4.67 7.64 -9.20
C GLU A 17 5.31 8.93 -8.68
N TYR A 18 5.16 9.24 -7.38
CA TYR A 18 5.77 10.42 -6.75
C TYR A 18 7.30 10.38 -6.79
N PHE A 19 7.89 9.19 -6.61
CA PHE A 19 9.33 9.00 -6.68
C PHE A 19 9.86 8.79 -8.11
N SER A 20 9.03 8.98 -9.15
CA SER A 20 9.36 8.68 -10.56
C SER A 20 9.83 7.23 -10.79
N LEU A 21 9.39 6.31 -9.92
CA LEU A 21 9.72 4.89 -10.00
C LEU A 21 8.60 4.16 -10.72
N ASP A 22 8.96 3.34 -11.72
CA ASP A 22 7.99 2.48 -12.38
C ASP A 22 7.44 1.46 -11.35
N PRO A 23 6.13 1.44 -11.05
CA PRO A 23 5.52 0.50 -10.11
C PRO A 23 5.63 -0.98 -10.53
N GLN A 24 6.13 -1.28 -11.73
CA GLN A 24 6.46 -2.63 -12.19
C GLN A 24 7.98 -2.93 -12.20
N SER A 25 8.82 -1.94 -11.93
CA SER A 25 10.26 -2.18 -11.68
C SER A 25 10.47 -2.91 -10.36
N GLU A 26 11.58 -3.65 -10.22
CA GLU A 26 11.98 -4.30 -8.96
C GLU A 26 11.92 -3.33 -7.76
N ALA A 27 12.40 -2.09 -7.95
CA ALA A 27 12.37 -1.02 -6.94
C ALA A 27 10.94 -0.53 -6.65
N GLY A 28 10.10 -0.35 -7.68
CA GLY A 28 8.71 0.06 -7.52
C GLY A 28 7.82 -1.02 -6.92
N LEU A 29 8.09 -2.30 -7.21
CA LEU A 29 7.40 -3.42 -6.56
C LEU A 29 7.71 -3.42 -5.06
N MET A 30 8.99 -3.34 -4.67
CA MET A 30 9.38 -3.23 -3.26
C MET A 30 8.71 -2.05 -2.57
N LEU A 31 8.80 -0.86 -3.17
CA LEU A 31 8.21 0.36 -2.60
C LEU A 31 6.68 0.24 -2.47
N ARG A 32 6.01 -0.30 -3.49
CA ARG A 32 4.56 -0.52 -3.47
C ARG A 32 4.16 -1.43 -2.33
N TRP A 33 4.86 -2.54 -2.13
CA TRP A 33 4.55 -3.51 -1.09
C TRP A 33 4.81 -2.97 0.32
N VAL A 34 5.94 -2.28 0.54
CA VAL A 34 6.28 -1.71 1.86
C VAL A 34 5.28 -0.63 2.27
N VAL A 35 4.96 0.29 1.35
CA VAL A 35 4.01 1.38 1.62
C VAL A 35 2.61 0.83 1.92
N ASN A 36 2.16 -0.16 1.14
CA ASN A 36 0.88 -0.81 1.40
C ASN A 36 0.85 -1.50 2.77
N ALA A 37 1.87 -2.31 3.08
CA ALA A 37 1.94 -3.04 4.33
C ALA A 37 1.92 -2.08 5.53
N MET A 38 2.69 -0.99 5.48
CA MET A 38 2.66 0.04 6.52
C MET A 38 1.28 0.69 6.67
N PHE A 39 0.66 1.08 5.55
CA PHE A 39 -0.63 1.76 5.56
C PHE A 39 -1.74 0.87 6.15
N TYR A 40 -1.84 -0.39 5.69
CA TYR A 40 -2.86 -1.32 6.19
C TYR A 40 -2.59 -1.78 7.62
N THR A 41 -1.32 -1.88 8.03
CA THR A 41 -0.99 -2.18 9.42
C THR A 41 -1.39 -1.04 10.36
N ALA A 42 -1.13 0.22 9.96
CA ALA A 42 -1.55 1.37 10.74
C ALA A 42 -3.08 1.45 10.88
N ILE A 43 -3.82 1.27 9.78
CA ILE A 43 -5.29 1.23 9.81
C ILE A 43 -5.78 0.06 10.68
N GLY A 44 -5.20 -1.13 10.51
CA GLY A 44 -5.57 -2.30 11.30
C GLY A 44 -5.38 -2.08 12.79
N LEU A 45 -4.27 -1.46 13.19
CA LEU A 45 -4.03 -1.08 14.58
C LEU A 45 -5.08 -0.08 15.08
N ILE A 46 -5.34 0.99 14.33
CA ILE A 46 -6.37 1.98 14.71
C ILE A 46 -7.73 1.29 14.93
N VAL A 47 -8.12 0.39 14.02
CA VAL A 47 -9.38 -0.36 14.12
C VAL A 47 -9.39 -1.26 15.36
N VAL A 48 -8.33 -2.05 15.59
CA VAL A 48 -8.23 -2.94 16.76
C VAL A 48 -8.32 -2.14 18.05
N TRP A 49 -7.58 -1.04 18.17
CA TRP A 49 -7.60 -0.19 19.36
C TRP A 49 -8.94 0.52 19.55
N THR A 50 -9.63 0.91 18.48
CA THR A 50 -10.96 1.54 18.57
C THR A 50 -12.03 0.53 19.01
N ILE A 51 -11.91 -0.74 18.62
CA ILE A 51 -12.85 -1.80 19.03
C ILE A 51 -12.54 -2.32 20.44
N ALA A 52 -11.26 -2.38 20.81
CA ALA A 52 -10.84 -2.89 22.11
C ALA A 52 -10.95 -1.87 23.27
N ALA A 53 -11.08 -0.58 22.95
CA ALA A 53 -11.28 0.52 23.92
C ALA A 53 -12.76 0.66 24.32
#